data_AF-A0ABD0TSJ3-F1
#
_entry.id   AF-A0ABD0TSJ3-F1
#
_cell.length_a   1.000
_cell.length_b   1.000
_cell.length_c   1.000
_cell.angle_alpha   90.00
_cell.angle_beta   90.00
_cell.angle_gamma   90.00
#
_symmetry.space_group_name_H-M   'P 1'
#
loop_
_entity.id
_entity.type
_entity.pdbx_description
1 polymer ?
#
loop_
_entity_poly.entity_id
_entity_poly.type
_entity_poly.pdbx_seq_one_letter_code
_entity_poly.pdbx_strand_id
1 'polypeptide(L)'
;MLDYCSHPDCSLKNQHTLCAAANKQSSRLYASGMTTWMRYQILLLHNRHRDNIAMGLEAGQPPASNMRKMYWDYELEESAELWARQCQKRHDECRNTIRFNVLQNMDVRPIVTRMTEAQLLADAVGAWFSGARVLPAEHIWSFQLSNCSAPGGCNAHWYSAAAWSSTWRLGCSQALCTARKPSCVHYRKRRRTAQNTTTVANKNVSQTTKENVLRRTRYMTTATSPRFEDFATTVMRRSKESPLHRGILENEGKEKQRQEPQMIAFTICNYGPAGNIDGFPIYEAGETCSNCPLGTRCGDQTHRALCAVIGDPDLRE
;
A
#
# COMPACT_ATOMS: atom_id res chain seq x y z
N MET A 1 9.26 5.69 -20.95
CA MET A 1 9.25 5.71 -19.47
C MET A 1 9.20 7.18 -19.06
N LEU A 2 8.28 7.54 -18.18
CA LEU A 2 8.05 8.94 -17.79
C LEU A 2 9.03 9.35 -16.67
N ASP A 3 9.54 10.58 -16.71
CA ASP A 3 10.45 11.08 -15.67
C ASP A 3 9.69 11.80 -14.54
N TYR A 4 9.35 11.06 -13.49
CA TYR A 4 8.75 11.63 -12.29
C TYR A 4 9.74 12.44 -11.44
N CYS A 5 11.05 12.40 -11.70
CA CYS A 5 12.00 13.27 -10.99
C CYS A 5 11.82 14.76 -11.36
N SER A 6 11.18 15.05 -12.49
CA SER A 6 10.87 16.39 -12.99
C SER A 6 9.36 16.67 -13.15
N HIS A 7 8.50 15.94 -12.42
CA HIS A 7 7.03 16.13 -12.49
C HIS A 7 6.63 17.57 -12.11
N PRO A 8 5.82 18.27 -12.94
CA PRO A 8 5.56 19.71 -12.77
C PRO A 8 4.83 20.06 -11.48
N ASP A 9 3.89 19.22 -11.04
CA ASP A 9 3.08 19.46 -9.83
C ASP A 9 3.87 19.38 -8.51
N CYS A 10 5.08 18.83 -8.52
CA CYS A 10 5.88 18.68 -7.29
C CYS A 10 6.69 19.93 -7.02
N SER A 11 6.50 20.53 -5.84
CA SER A 11 7.13 21.80 -5.45
C SER A 11 8.67 21.80 -5.47
N LEU A 12 9.30 20.62 -5.38
CA LEU A 12 10.75 20.44 -5.42
C LEU A 12 11.15 19.31 -6.39
N LYS A 13 12.26 19.51 -7.11
CA LYS A 13 12.84 18.49 -7.99
C LYS A 13 13.23 17.24 -7.19
N ASN A 14 13.01 16.05 -7.77
CA ASN A 14 13.20 14.74 -7.15
C ASN A 14 12.31 14.43 -5.91
N GLN A 15 11.29 15.26 -5.62
CA GLN A 15 10.40 15.06 -4.46
C GLN A 15 9.35 13.96 -4.68
N HIS A 16 8.96 13.68 -5.93
CA HIS A 16 7.95 12.68 -6.26
C HIS A 16 8.35 11.28 -5.79
N THR A 17 7.42 10.51 -5.22
CA THR A 17 7.68 9.17 -4.68
C THR A 17 8.36 8.21 -5.66
N LEU A 18 7.94 8.18 -6.93
CA LEU A 18 8.56 7.33 -7.96
C LEU A 18 10.02 7.71 -8.26
N CYS A 19 10.47 8.91 -7.88
CA CYS A 19 11.88 9.32 -7.92
C CYS A 19 12.57 9.16 -6.55
N ALA A 20 11.99 9.79 -5.52
CA ALA A 20 12.54 9.88 -4.18
C ALA A 20 12.78 8.50 -3.53
N ALA A 21 11.96 7.50 -3.84
CA ALA A 21 12.03 6.16 -3.28
C ALA A 21 12.54 5.08 -4.26
N ALA A 22 12.75 5.37 -5.55
CA ALA A 22 13.07 4.41 -6.62
C ALA A 22 14.11 3.33 -6.23
N ASN A 23 15.24 3.78 -5.69
CA ASN A 23 16.37 2.95 -5.28
C ASN A 23 16.56 2.89 -3.76
N LYS A 24 15.50 3.15 -2.97
CA LYS A 24 15.54 3.19 -1.51
C LYS A 24 14.53 2.20 -0.91
N GLN A 25 14.93 1.55 0.18
CA GLN A 25 14.03 0.74 1.00
C GLN A 25 14.47 0.80 2.46
N SER A 26 13.52 0.60 3.37
CA SER A 26 13.81 0.55 4.79
C SER A 26 14.68 -0.66 5.14
N SER A 27 15.67 -0.49 6.03
CA SER A 27 16.37 -1.64 6.65
C SER A 27 15.47 -2.50 7.54
N ARG A 28 14.23 -2.04 7.79
CA ARG A 28 13.17 -2.76 8.49
C ARG A 28 12.29 -3.63 7.58
N LEU A 29 12.37 -3.45 6.26
CA LEU A 29 11.53 -4.14 5.27
C LEU A 29 11.82 -5.64 5.28
N TYR A 30 10.76 -6.44 5.29
CA TYR A 30 10.81 -7.90 5.22
C TYR A 30 10.26 -8.43 3.88
N ALA A 31 9.07 -7.95 3.48
CA ALA A 31 8.43 -8.28 2.20
C ALA A 31 7.54 -7.12 1.71
N SER A 32 7.28 -7.01 0.41
CA SER A 32 6.36 -6.03 -0.18
C SER A 32 5.74 -6.47 -1.49
N GLY A 33 4.67 -5.78 -1.87
CA GLY A 33 3.95 -5.95 -3.13
C GLY A 33 2.61 -6.66 -2.94
N MET A 34 1.89 -6.82 -4.05
CA MET A 34 0.60 -7.50 -4.10
C MET A 34 0.65 -8.77 -4.95
N THR A 35 -0.09 -9.79 -4.54
CA THR A 35 -0.48 -10.90 -5.42
C THR A 35 -1.76 -10.55 -6.18
N THR A 36 -2.07 -11.25 -7.27
CA THR A 36 -3.30 -11.02 -8.06
C THR A 36 -4.55 -11.17 -7.21
N TRP A 37 -4.55 -12.13 -6.29
CA TRP A 37 -5.63 -12.30 -5.31
C TRP A 37 -5.74 -11.11 -4.34
N MET A 38 -4.62 -10.58 -3.82
CA MET A 38 -4.66 -9.39 -2.95
C MET A 38 -5.24 -8.15 -3.67
N ARG A 39 -4.89 -7.94 -4.95
CA ARG A 39 -5.47 -6.85 -5.77
C ARG A 39 -6.98 -7.00 -5.89
N TYR A 40 -7.43 -8.20 -6.27
CA TYR A 40 -8.84 -8.54 -6.40
C TYR A 40 -9.61 -8.32 -5.09
N GLN A 41 -9.08 -8.78 -3.94
CA GLN A 41 -9.73 -8.59 -2.64
C GLN A 41 -9.87 -7.11 -2.27
N ILE A 42 -8.82 -6.30 -2.40
CA ILE A 42 -8.92 -4.86 -2.11
C ILE A 42 -9.96 -4.19 -3.02
N LEU A 43 -9.92 -4.47 -4.33
CA LEU A 43 -10.80 -3.83 -5.31
C LEU A 43 -12.27 -4.23 -5.11
N LEU A 44 -12.52 -5.50 -4.80
CA LEU A 44 -13.84 -6.02 -4.46
C LEU A 44 -14.39 -5.37 -3.17
N LEU A 45 -13.57 -5.25 -2.13
CA LEU A 45 -13.99 -4.62 -0.87
C LEU A 45 -14.35 -3.13 -1.05
N HIS A 46 -13.54 -2.38 -1.80
CA HIS A 46 -13.85 -0.97 -2.10
C HIS A 46 -15.14 -0.81 -2.90
N ASN A 47 -15.29 -1.58 -3.99
CA ASN A 47 -16.50 -1.51 -4.79
C ASN A 47 -17.74 -1.98 -4.02
N ARG A 48 -17.63 -3.00 -3.17
CA ARG A 48 -18.74 -3.45 -2.31
C ARG A 48 -19.20 -2.38 -1.32
N HIS A 49 -18.29 -1.66 -0.68
CA HIS A 49 -18.69 -0.53 0.17
C HIS A 49 -19.31 0.62 -0.65
N ARG A 50 -18.76 0.93 -1.83
CA ARG A 50 -19.34 1.96 -2.73
C ARG A 50 -20.72 1.57 -3.25
N ASP A 51 -20.97 0.29 -3.55
CA ASP A 51 -22.26 -0.25 -3.99
C ASP A 51 -23.29 -0.19 -2.84
N ASN A 52 -22.88 -0.51 -1.61
CA ASN A 52 -23.69 -0.30 -0.40
C ASN A 52 -24.06 1.19 -0.19
N ILE A 53 -23.09 2.10 -0.32
CA ILE A 53 -23.32 3.56 -0.20
C ILE A 53 -24.28 4.03 -1.29
N ALA A 54 -24.07 3.62 -2.54
CA ALA A 54 -24.94 3.98 -3.66
C ALA A 54 -26.40 3.55 -3.43
N MET A 55 -26.63 2.38 -2.84
CA MET A 55 -27.95 1.89 -2.45
C MET A 55 -28.51 2.47 -1.14
N GLY A 56 -27.77 3.31 -0.41
CA GLY A 56 -28.18 3.82 0.91
C GLY A 56 -28.21 2.75 2.02
N LEU A 57 -27.42 1.68 1.87
CA LEU A 57 -27.29 0.59 2.85
C LEU A 57 -26.16 0.81 3.87
N GLU A 58 -25.28 1.79 3.66
CA GLU A 58 -24.22 2.14 4.62
C GLU A 58 -24.78 3.08 5.71
N ALA A 59 -24.59 2.73 6.97
CA ALA A 59 -25.34 3.34 8.06
C ALA A 59 -24.89 4.79 8.35
N GLY A 60 -25.85 5.72 8.34
CA GLY A 60 -25.62 7.17 8.54
C GLY A 60 -25.37 7.95 7.25
N GLN A 61 -25.42 7.29 6.08
CA GLN A 61 -25.10 7.85 4.78
C GLN A 61 -26.34 7.79 3.84
N PRO A 62 -26.66 8.86 3.08
CA PRO A 62 -27.69 8.83 2.05
C PRO A 62 -27.26 8.01 0.81
N PRO A 63 -28.21 7.54 -0.02
CA PRO A 63 -27.89 6.89 -1.30
C PRO A 63 -27.18 7.87 -2.26
N ALA A 64 -26.40 7.32 -3.20
CA ALA A 64 -25.56 8.11 -4.12
C ALA A 64 -25.97 7.93 -5.59
N SER A 65 -26.16 9.05 -6.30
CA SER A 65 -26.65 9.07 -7.68
C SER A 65 -25.55 8.89 -8.74
N ASN A 66 -24.30 9.27 -8.43
CA ASN A 66 -23.20 9.40 -9.39
C ASN A 66 -21.97 8.50 -9.09
N MET A 67 -22.11 7.52 -8.19
CA MET A 67 -21.01 6.72 -7.64
C MET A 67 -20.32 5.83 -8.69
N ARG A 68 -19.10 6.18 -9.14
CA ARG A 68 -18.35 5.35 -10.11
C ARG A 68 -17.84 4.04 -9.51
N LYS A 69 -17.81 2.99 -10.32
CA LYS A 69 -17.03 1.78 -10.05
C LYS A 69 -15.53 2.10 -10.11
N MET A 70 -14.77 1.57 -9.15
CA MET A 70 -13.31 1.59 -9.15
C MET A 70 -12.74 0.42 -9.95
N TYR A 71 -11.62 0.69 -10.63
CA TYR A 71 -10.85 -0.25 -11.42
C TYR A 71 -9.38 -0.22 -10.98
N TRP A 72 -8.63 -1.31 -11.19
CA TRP A 72 -7.23 -1.35 -10.75
C TRP A 72 -6.35 -0.40 -11.57
N ASP A 73 -5.24 0.05 -10.98
CA ASP A 73 -4.29 0.94 -11.61
C ASP A 73 -2.85 0.59 -11.19
N TYR A 74 -2.04 0.12 -12.13
CA TYR A 74 -0.70 -0.35 -11.85
C TYR A 74 0.33 0.78 -11.63
N GLU A 75 0.06 2.00 -12.11
CA GLU A 75 0.89 3.19 -11.81
C GLU A 75 0.67 3.63 -10.35
N LEU A 76 -0.57 3.55 -9.88
CA LEU A 76 -0.93 3.79 -8.48
C LEU A 76 -0.44 2.67 -7.54
N GLU A 77 -0.38 1.42 -8.00
CA GLU A 77 0.26 0.33 -7.26
C GLU A 77 1.79 0.51 -7.12
N GLU A 78 2.51 0.82 -8.21
CA GLU A 78 3.98 0.97 -8.17
C GLU A 78 4.41 2.10 -7.23
N SER A 79 3.68 3.23 -7.28
CA SER A 79 3.89 4.35 -6.36
C SER A 79 3.56 4.00 -4.91
N ALA A 80 2.47 3.26 -4.66
CA ALA A 80 2.12 2.77 -3.32
C ALA A 80 3.16 1.77 -2.77
N GLU A 81 3.71 0.87 -3.60
CA GLU A 81 4.75 -0.08 -3.17
C GLU A 81 6.05 0.62 -2.81
N LEU A 82 6.53 1.56 -3.64
CA LEU A 82 7.75 2.30 -3.34
C LEU A 82 7.63 3.10 -2.04
N TRP A 83 6.44 3.62 -1.70
CA TRP A 83 6.24 4.29 -0.41
C TRP A 83 6.13 3.30 0.76
N ALA A 84 5.34 2.23 0.63
CA ALA A 84 5.19 1.21 1.68
C ALA A 84 6.53 0.59 2.08
N ARG A 85 7.44 0.37 1.11
CA ARG A 85 8.81 -0.13 1.33
C ARG A 85 9.69 0.76 2.20
N GLN A 86 9.29 2.00 2.51
CA GLN A 86 10.02 2.88 3.43
C GLN A 86 9.70 2.62 4.91
N CYS A 87 8.60 1.91 5.22
CA CYS A 87 8.15 1.58 6.59
C CYS A 87 7.96 2.80 7.51
N GLN A 88 7.52 3.94 6.96
CA GLN A 88 7.29 5.21 7.68
C GLN A 88 5.79 5.41 7.93
N LYS A 89 5.38 5.74 9.16
CA LYS A 89 3.97 6.10 9.46
C LYS A 89 3.74 7.58 9.16
N ARG A 90 3.78 7.95 7.88
CA ARG A 90 3.46 9.28 7.35
C ARG A 90 3.14 9.18 5.86
N HIS A 91 2.44 10.17 5.32
CA HIS A 91 2.29 10.32 3.88
C HIS A 91 3.59 10.82 3.22
N ASP A 92 3.75 10.48 1.95
CA ASP A 92 4.71 11.07 1.01
C ASP A 92 4.28 12.47 0.56
N GLU A 93 5.23 13.25 0.04
CA GLU A 93 5.02 14.67 -0.27
C GLU A 93 4.31 14.89 -1.62
N CYS A 94 4.64 14.10 -2.65
CA CYS A 94 4.12 14.26 -4.01
C CYS A 94 4.01 12.91 -4.72
N ARG A 95 2.84 12.60 -5.28
CA ARG A 95 2.54 11.28 -5.89
C ARG A 95 1.63 11.35 -7.14
N ASN A 96 1.42 12.54 -7.71
CA ASN A 96 0.54 12.75 -8.86
C ASN A 96 0.99 11.95 -10.09
N THR A 97 0.02 11.54 -10.91
CA THR A 97 0.28 10.98 -12.25
C THR A 97 0.15 12.09 -13.29
N ILE A 98 0.70 11.90 -14.49
CA ILE A 98 0.44 12.80 -15.62
C ILE A 98 -1.05 12.76 -16.05
N ARG A 99 -1.80 11.73 -15.64
CA ARG A 99 -3.24 11.57 -15.93
C ARG A 99 -4.13 12.36 -14.96
N PHE A 100 -3.73 12.47 -13.69
CA PHE A 100 -4.51 13.10 -12.61
C PHE A 100 -3.72 13.22 -11.29
N ASN A 101 -4.18 14.17 -10.45
CA ASN A 101 -3.81 14.27 -9.04
C ASN A 101 -4.17 12.99 -8.27
N VAL A 102 -3.40 12.65 -7.22
CA VAL A 102 -3.55 11.38 -6.50
C VAL A 102 -3.63 11.54 -4.97
N LEU A 103 -4.75 11.07 -4.42
CA LEU A 103 -5.02 11.00 -2.97
C LEU A 103 -4.52 9.66 -2.40
N GLN A 104 -4.29 9.57 -1.09
CA GLN A 104 -3.74 8.37 -0.45
C GLN A 104 -4.37 8.07 0.92
N ASN A 105 -4.77 6.81 1.13
CA ASN A 105 -5.02 6.24 2.46
C ASN A 105 -3.85 5.33 2.87
N MET A 106 -3.56 5.28 4.16
CA MET A 106 -2.52 4.43 4.75
C MET A 106 -3.05 3.81 6.05
N ASP A 107 -3.05 2.48 6.10
CA ASP A 107 -3.21 1.69 7.32
C ASP A 107 -1.84 1.20 7.80
N VAL A 108 -1.63 1.24 9.14
CA VAL A 108 -0.40 0.73 9.77
C VAL A 108 -0.77 -0.01 11.05
N ARG A 109 -0.81 -1.35 11.01
CA ARG A 109 -1.13 -2.21 12.16
C ARG A 109 -0.02 -3.20 12.52
N PRO A 110 0.14 -3.58 13.81
CA PRO A 110 0.93 -4.75 14.17
C PRO A 110 0.26 -6.01 13.63
N ILE A 111 1.05 -6.98 13.20
CA ILE A 111 0.57 -8.31 12.80
C ILE A 111 0.54 -9.19 14.04
N VAL A 112 -0.61 -9.83 14.31
CA VAL A 112 -0.79 -10.78 15.41
C VAL A 112 -0.73 -12.22 14.91
N THR A 113 -0.52 -13.18 15.81
CA THR A 113 -0.52 -14.60 15.48
C THR A 113 -1.87 -15.02 14.89
N ARG A 114 -1.84 -15.94 13.91
CA ARG A 114 -3.01 -16.43 13.14
C ARG A 114 -3.73 -15.39 12.27
N MET A 115 -3.21 -14.17 12.14
CA MET A 115 -3.78 -13.18 11.22
C MET A 115 -3.52 -13.57 9.76
N THR A 116 -4.56 -13.57 8.93
CA THR A 116 -4.47 -13.92 7.50
C THR A 116 -4.27 -12.67 6.64
N GLU A 117 -3.79 -12.85 5.40
CA GLU A 117 -3.75 -11.75 4.42
C GLU A 117 -5.15 -11.21 4.11
N ALA A 118 -6.17 -12.08 4.10
CA ALA A 118 -7.57 -11.67 3.96
C ALA A 118 -7.99 -10.69 5.06
N GLN A 119 -7.67 -11.03 6.33
CA GLN A 119 -7.99 -10.19 7.46
C GLN A 119 -7.22 -8.86 7.42
N LEU A 120 -5.91 -8.87 7.13
CA LEU A 120 -5.11 -7.65 7.01
C LEU A 120 -5.69 -6.65 6.00
N LEU A 121 -6.22 -7.15 4.87
CA LEU A 121 -6.83 -6.34 3.82
C LEU A 121 -8.25 -5.89 4.18
N ALA A 122 -9.09 -6.80 4.69
CA ALA A 122 -10.44 -6.49 5.15
C ALA A 122 -10.45 -5.44 6.27
N ASP A 123 -9.55 -5.57 7.25
CA ASP A 123 -9.36 -4.60 8.33
C ASP A 123 -8.92 -3.22 7.81
N ALA A 124 -8.16 -3.14 6.70
CA ALA A 124 -7.67 -1.87 6.17
C ALA A 124 -8.80 -1.10 5.47
N VAL A 125 -9.51 -1.78 4.57
CA VAL A 125 -10.65 -1.18 3.84
C VAL A 125 -11.78 -0.88 4.82
N GLY A 126 -12.09 -1.79 5.75
CA GLY A 126 -13.07 -1.59 6.80
C GLY A 126 -12.73 -0.43 7.76
N ALA A 127 -11.46 -0.25 8.12
CA ALA A 127 -11.04 0.90 8.92
C ALA A 127 -11.25 2.23 8.18
N TRP A 128 -10.94 2.29 6.88
CA TRP A 128 -11.18 3.50 6.09
C TRP A 128 -12.68 3.79 5.92
N PHE A 129 -13.49 2.78 5.60
CA PHE A 129 -14.95 2.97 5.48
C PHE A 129 -15.67 3.18 6.82
N SER A 130 -15.06 2.85 7.97
CA SER A 130 -15.66 3.07 9.31
C SER A 130 -16.05 4.53 9.59
N GLY A 131 -15.43 5.49 8.90
CA GLY A 131 -15.78 6.91 8.98
C GLY A 131 -17.21 7.24 8.55
N ALA A 132 -17.87 6.37 7.76
CA ALA A 132 -19.28 6.53 7.36
C ALA A 132 -20.25 6.75 8.53
N ARG A 133 -19.95 6.13 9.69
CA ARG A 133 -20.79 6.20 10.90
C ARG A 133 -20.50 7.42 11.78
N VAL A 134 -19.44 8.17 11.46
CA VAL A 134 -18.94 9.31 12.24
C VAL A 134 -19.08 10.62 11.45
N LEU A 135 -19.03 10.55 10.12
CA LEU A 135 -19.24 11.70 9.24
C LEU A 135 -20.74 12.06 9.16
N PRO A 136 -21.15 13.26 9.58
CA PRO A 136 -22.53 13.72 9.43
C PRO A 136 -22.94 13.92 7.97
N ALA A 137 -24.24 13.80 7.68
CA ALA A 137 -24.75 13.81 6.30
C ALA A 137 -24.53 15.16 5.57
N GLU A 138 -24.47 16.29 6.27
CA GLU A 138 -24.21 17.60 5.67
C GLU A 138 -22.78 17.73 5.11
N HIS A 139 -21.81 17.02 5.69
CA HIS A 139 -20.42 17.00 5.24
C HIS A 139 -20.20 16.19 3.94
N ILE A 140 -21.25 15.54 3.44
CA ILE A 140 -21.24 14.79 2.17
C ILE A 140 -21.51 15.72 1.00
N TRP A 141 -22.33 16.77 1.21
CA TRP A 141 -22.65 17.80 0.23
C TRP A 141 -21.53 18.85 0.09
N SER A 142 -20.82 19.11 1.20
CA SER A 142 -19.66 20.00 1.26
C SER A 142 -18.62 19.37 2.19
N PHE A 143 -17.67 18.63 1.61
CA PHE A 143 -16.54 18.10 2.35
C PHE A 143 -15.74 19.24 3.01
N GLN A 144 -15.37 19.06 4.28
CA GLN A 144 -14.52 19.99 5.02
C GLN A 144 -13.28 19.25 5.53
N LEU A 145 -12.09 19.80 5.28
CA LEU A 145 -10.82 19.21 5.68
C LEU A 145 -10.56 19.39 7.19
N SER A 146 -11.27 18.60 8.00
CA SER A 146 -11.18 18.62 9.46
C SER A 146 -9.76 18.32 9.97
N ASN A 147 -9.38 18.85 11.14
CA ASN A 147 -8.07 18.55 11.71
C ASN A 147 -8.04 17.14 12.31
N CYS A 148 -7.20 16.26 11.74
CA CYS A 148 -6.88 14.90 12.21
C CYS A 148 -6.53 14.77 13.71
N SER A 149 -6.24 15.88 14.41
CA SER A 149 -5.97 15.94 15.85
C SER A 149 -7.24 15.92 16.73
N ALA A 150 -8.43 15.97 16.13
CA ALA A 150 -9.70 15.98 16.85
C ALA A 150 -10.05 14.61 17.48
N PRO A 151 -10.91 14.54 18.52
CA PRO A 151 -11.24 13.27 19.21
C PRO A 151 -11.86 12.18 18.33
N GLY A 152 -12.47 12.53 17.19
CA GLY A 152 -12.99 11.57 16.20
C GLY A 152 -11.95 10.99 15.23
N GLY A 153 -10.71 11.49 15.26
CA GLY A 153 -9.61 11.07 14.39
C GLY A 153 -9.79 11.43 12.90
N CYS A 154 -8.90 10.90 12.06
CA CYS A 154 -8.91 11.10 10.61
C CYS A 154 -9.99 10.30 9.86
N ASN A 155 -10.89 9.59 10.56
CA ASN A 155 -11.78 8.58 9.95
C ASN A 155 -12.63 9.17 8.82
N ALA A 156 -13.06 10.43 8.96
CA ALA A 156 -13.75 11.20 7.93
C ALA A 156 -12.95 11.32 6.63
N HIS A 157 -11.65 11.62 6.70
CA HIS A 157 -10.77 11.77 5.53
C HIS A 157 -10.54 10.44 4.81
N TRP A 158 -10.41 9.35 5.57
CA TRP A 158 -10.20 8.03 5.00
C TRP A 158 -11.46 7.51 4.29
N TYR A 159 -12.63 7.74 4.90
CA TYR A 159 -13.92 7.44 4.32
C TYR A 159 -14.14 8.24 3.04
N SER A 160 -14.02 9.58 3.10
CA SER A 160 -14.24 10.45 1.95
C SER A 160 -13.28 10.10 0.80
N ALA A 161 -12.02 9.74 1.08
CA ALA A 161 -11.05 9.35 0.06
C ALA A 161 -11.46 8.07 -0.71
N ALA A 162 -12.06 7.10 -0.02
CA ALA A 162 -12.50 5.84 -0.61
C ALA A 162 -13.93 5.89 -1.18
N ALA A 163 -14.79 6.77 -0.64
CA ALA A 163 -16.17 6.99 -1.05
C ALA A 163 -16.36 8.05 -2.14
N TRP A 164 -15.32 8.81 -2.50
CA TRP A 164 -15.41 9.91 -3.47
C TRP A 164 -15.94 9.44 -4.84
N SER A 165 -17.06 9.97 -5.34
CA SER A 165 -17.77 9.38 -6.50
C SER A 165 -17.03 9.49 -7.81
N SER A 166 -16.30 10.60 -8.04
CA SER A 166 -15.53 10.83 -9.26
C SER A 166 -14.21 10.03 -9.31
N THR A 167 -13.76 9.48 -8.19
CA THR A 167 -12.60 8.58 -8.11
C THR A 167 -12.95 7.21 -8.67
N TRP A 168 -12.15 6.70 -9.62
CA TRP A 168 -12.44 5.45 -10.34
C TRP A 168 -11.20 4.60 -10.65
N ARG A 169 -9.99 5.08 -10.35
CA ARG A 169 -8.74 4.30 -10.38
C ARG A 169 -8.20 4.09 -8.97
N LEU A 170 -7.79 2.85 -8.68
CA LEU A 170 -7.30 2.41 -7.38
C LEU A 170 -6.05 1.54 -7.58
N GLY A 171 -4.94 1.90 -6.95
CA GLY A 171 -3.76 1.03 -6.88
C GLY A 171 -3.17 1.04 -5.49
N CYS A 172 -2.88 -0.15 -4.96
CA CYS A 172 -2.46 -0.30 -3.58
C CYS A 172 -1.30 -1.29 -3.46
N SER A 173 -0.51 -1.17 -2.40
CA SER A 173 0.48 -2.16 -2.01
C SER A 173 0.53 -2.36 -0.50
N GLN A 174 0.88 -3.57 -0.10
CA GLN A 174 1.28 -3.88 1.26
C GLN A 174 2.81 -3.98 1.37
N ALA A 175 3.36 -3.63 2.53
CA ALA A 175 4.71 -3.96 2.95
C ALA A 175 4.72 -4.44 4.40
N LEU A 176 5.44 -5.52 4.67
CA LEU A 176 5.65 -6.06 6.01
C LEU A 176 7.00 -5.57 6.52
N CYS A 177 6.99 -4.93 7.67
CA CYS A 177 8.15 -4.28 8.25
C CYS A 177 8.35 -4.70 9.71
N THR A 178 9.57 -5.04 10.09
CA THR A 178 9.92 -5.30 11.50
C THR A 178 9.63 -4.06 12.37
N ALA A 179 9.17 -4.26 13.61
CA ALA A 179 9.01 -3.19 14.58
C ALA A 179 10.37 -2.50 14.87
N ARG A 180 10.34 -1.21 15.24
CA ARG A 180 11.56 -0.52 15.69
C ARG A 180 12.01 -1.14 17.01
N LYS A 181 13.20 -1.76 17.04
CA LYS A 181 13.89 -2.05 18.31
C LYS A 181 14.11 -0.71 19.04
N PRO A 182 13.82 -0.60 20.36
CA PRO A 182 14.08 0.63 21.10
C PRO A 182 15.57 0.96 21.08
N SER A 183 15.91 2.19 20.70
CA SER A 183 17.24 2.60 20.23
C SER A 183 18.35 2.59 21.29
N CYS A 184 18.04 2.31 22.55
CA CYS A 184 18.96 2.50 23.67
C CYS A 184 19.81 1.26 24.04
N VAL A 185 19.46 0.07 23.53
CA VAL A 185 20.08 -1.22 23.99
C VAL A 185 21.59 -1.29 23.71
N HIS A 186 22.09 -0.59 22.70
CA HIS A 186 23.53 -0.59 22.36
C HIS A 186 24.33 0.65 22.83
N TYR A 187 23.73 1.61 23.54
CA TYR A 187 24.46 2.75 24.11
C TYR A 187 24.86 2.59 25.60
N ARG A 188 25.02 1.35 26.08
CA ARG A 188 25.90 1.08 27.23
C ARG A 188 27.30 0.67 26.74
N LYS A 189 28.03 1.63 26.15
CA LYS A 189 29.50 1.55 26.10
C LYS A 189 29.98 1.32 27.54
N ARG A 190 30.71 0.24 27.79
CA ARG A 190 31.40 0.03 29.07
C ARG A 190 32.32 1.24 29.33
N ARG A 191 32.00 2.06 30.33
CA ARG A 191 33.00 2.93 30.98
C ARG A 191 34.00 2.00 31.67
N ARG A 192 35.02 1.54 30.93
CA ARG A 192 36.29 1.18 31.54
C ARG A 192 36.88 2.48 32.05
N THR A 193 36.97 2.60 33.38
CA THR A 193 37.77 3.62 34.04
C THR A 193 39.23 3.42 33.63
N ALA A 194 39.70 4.24 32.70
CA ALA A 194 41.12 4.34 32.39
C ALA A 194 41.79 5.11 33.53
N GLN A 195 42.32 4.39 34.52
CA GLN A 195 43.34 4.97 35.40
C GLN A 195 44.63 5.16 34.58
N ASN A 196 45.33 6.25 34.87
CA ASN A 196 46.56 6.60 34.16
C ASN A 196 47.64 5.54 34.39
N THR A 197 48.35 5.15 33.33
CA THR A 197 49.71 4.61 33.43
C THR A 197 50.44 4.88 32.12
N THR A 198 51.30 5.89 32.13
CA THR A 198 52.15 6.24 30.99
C THR A 198 53.36 5.33 30.93
N THR A 199 53.54 4.58 29.84
CA THR A 199 54.83 4.03 29.44
C THR A 199 54.99 4.14 27.93
N VAL A 200 56.21 4.47 27.49
CA VAL A 200 56.60 4.54 26.07
C VAL A 200 57.42 3.29 25.75
N ALA A 201 57.02 2.57 24.70
CA ALA A 201 57.79 1.46 24.12
C ALA A 201 57.58 1.43 22.59
N ASN A 202 58.49 0.78 21.86
CA ASN A 202 58.70 1.04 20.43
C ASN A 202 59.00 -0.26 19.65
N LYS A 203 58.79 -0.23 18.31
CA LYS A 203 59.19 -1.24 17.29
C LYS A 203 58.45 -2.60 17.19
N ASN A 204 57.71 -2.76 16.08
CA ASN A 204 57.87 -3.69 14.94
C ASN A 204 58.10 -5.23 15.10
N VAL A 205 57.82 -5.97 14.00
CA VAL A 205 58.20 -7.40 13.67
C VAL A 205 57.25 -8.46 14.31
N SER A 206 56.74 -9.53 13.65
CA SER A 206 56.96 -10.16 12.32
C SER A 206 55.69 -10.77 11.66
N GLN A 207 55.89 -11.30 10.44
CA GLN A 207 55.09 -12.04 9.44
C GLN A 207 54.41 -13.36 9.96
N THR A 208 53.54 -14.12 9.25
CA THR A 208 53.04 -14.11 7.83
C THR A 208 51.50 -14.40 7.76
N THR A 209 50.80 -15.23 6.94
CA THR A 209 51.08 -16.27 5.89
C THR A 209 49.87 -16.55 4.94
N LYS A 210 50.15 -16.75 3.63
CA LYS A 210 49.53 -17.61 2.57
C LYS A 210 48.02 -18.04 2.51
N GLU A 211 47.45 -17.83 1.30
CA GLU A 211 46.62 -18.77 0.48
C GLU A 211 45.17 -19.15 0.92
N ASN A 212 44.21 -19.70 0.12
CA ASN A 212 44.02 -20.04 -1.33
C ASN A 212 42.49 -19.98 -1.67
N VAL A 213 41.92 -19.55 -2.83
CA VAL A 213 41.93 -19.95 -4.28
C VAL A 213 40.68 -20.76 -4.77
N LEU A 214 39.78 -20.06 -5.53
CA LEU A 214 38.91 -20.49 -6.68
C LEU A 214 37.61 -21.36 -6.61
N ARG A 215 36.58 -20.89 -7.38
CA ARG A 215 35.57 -21.64 -8.23
C ARG A 215 34.41 -22.39 -7.51
N ARG A 216 33.29 -22.88 -8.12
CA ARG A 216 32.70 -23.05 -9.51
C ARG A 216 31.12 -23.22 -9.37
N THR A 217 30.17 -23.36 -10.33
CA THR A 217 30.13 -23.53 -11.83
C THR A 217 29.03 -22.72 -12.59
N ARG A 218 27.94 -23.31 -13.19
CA ARG A 218 27.19 -22.77 -14.37
C ARG A 218 25.85 -23.44 -14.78
N TYR A 219 24.92 -22.65 -15.39
CA TYR A 219 24.06 -22.89 -16.62
C TYR A 219 22.98 -24.03 -16.61
N MET A 220 22.05 -24.25 -17.57
CA MET A 220 21.16 -23.43 -18.47
C MET A 220 20.04 -24.33 -19.09
N THR A 221 18.95 -23.72 -19.63
CA THR A 221 18.01 -24.19 -20.71
C THR A 221 17.27 -25.53 -20.66
N THR A 222 15.95 -25.51 -20.96
CA THR A 222 15.31 -26.06 -22.20
C THR A 222 13.82 -25.68 -22.24
N ALA A 223 13.11 -25.94 -23.34
CA ALA A 223 11.69 -25.59 -23.50
C ALA A 223 10.93 -26.61 -24.37
N THR A 224 9.68 -26.90 -24.00
CA THR A 224 8.68 -27.67 -24.76
C THR A 224 7.27 -27.17 -24.41
N SER A 225 6.35 -27.12 -25.37
CA SER A 225 4.94 -26.74 -25.17
C SER A 225 4.01 -27.92 -25.41
N PRO A 226 2.87 -27.95 -24.71
CA PRO A 226 1.60 -28.21 -25.39
C PRO A 226 0.54 -27.13 -25.11
N ARG A 227 -0.54 -27.12 -25.92
CA ARG A 227 -1.78 -26.38 -25.67
C ARG A 227 -2.67 -27.14 -24.68
N PHE A 228 -3.27 -26.46 -23.72
CA PHE A 228 -4.66 -25.97 -23.87
C PHE A 228 -4.97 -24.89 -22.81
N GLU A 229 -6.16 -24.30 -22.90
CA GLU A 229 -6.52 -23.04 -22.24
C GLU A 229 -7.00 -23.22 -20.80
N ASP A 230 -6.68 -22.24 -19.94
CA ASP A 230 -7.55 -21.86 -18.83
C ASP A 230 -7.25 -20.41 -18.39
N PHE A 231 -8.25 -19.69 -17.87
CA PHE A 231 -8.24 -18.22 -17.70
C PHE A 231 -7.29 -17.68 -16.60
N ALA A 232 -6.42 -18.55 -16.04
CA ALA A 232 -5.50 -18.25 -14.95
C ALA A 232 -4.10 -17.78 -15.41
N THR A 233 -3.85 -17.60 -16.71
CA THR A 233 -2.49 -17.53 -17.29
C THR A 233 -2.14 -16.22 -18.01
N THR A 234 -2.44 -15.06 -17.42
CA THR A 234 -1.83 -13.78 -17.81
C THR A 234 -0.34 -13.74 -17.44
N VAL A 235 0.50 -14.45 -18.19
CA VAL A 235 1.94 -14.54 -17.93
C VAL A 235 2.64 -13.31 -18.51
N MET A 236 2.91 -12.31 -17.67
CA MET A 236 4.26 -11.74 -17.62
C MET A 236 4.64 -11.10 -16.28
N ARG A 237 5.95 -11.18 -15.99
CA ARG A 237 6.69 -10.44 -14.93
C ARG A 237 6.51 -10.89 -13.47
N ARG A 238 6.84 -12.17 -13.20
CA ARG A 238 7.02 -12.79 -11.86
C ARG A 238 5.83 -12.62 -10.92
N SER A 239 5.02 -13.67 -10.79
CA SER A 239 4.09 -13.84 -9.66
C SER A 239 4.84 -13.62 -8.34
N LYS A 240 4.54 -12.50 -7.65
CA LYS A 240 5.13 -12.23 -6.34
C LYS A 240 4.58 -13.22 -5.33
N GLU A 241 5.47 -13.88 -4.61
CA GLU A 241 5.17 -14.60 -3.36
C GLU A 241 4.29 -13.73 -2.43
N SER A 242 3.22 -14.29 -1.86
CA SER A 242 2.38 -13.58 -0.88
C SER A 242 3.22 -13.14 0.33
N PRO A 243 3.18 -11.86 0.75
CA PRO A 243 4.09 -11.33 1.77
C PRO A 243 4.08 -12.08 3.12
N LEU A 244 2.94 -12.62 3.56
CA LEU A 244 2.89 -13.50 4.75
C LEU A 244 3.28 -14.94 4.45
N HIS A 245 2.94 -15.48 3.28
CA HIS A 245 3.25 -16.88 2.94
C HIS A 245 4.76 -17.16 2.96
N ARG A 246 5.56 -16.19 2.51
CA ARG A 246 7.04 -16.24 2.55
C ARG A 246 7.64 -16.35 3.96
N GLY A 247 6.84 -16.18 5.01
CA GLY A 247 7.24 -16.29 6.41
C GLY A 247 7.07 -17.66 7.05
N ILE A 248 6.41 -18.62 6.39
CA ILE A 248 6.22 -19.99 6.93
C ILE A 248 7.50 -20.80 6.66
N LEU A 249 8.51 -20.61 7.50
CA LEU A 249 9.67 -21.50 7.55
C LEU A 249 9.27 -22.81 8.26
N GLU A 250 9.62 -23.94 7.63
CA GLU A 250 9.49 -25.26 8.22
C GLU A 250 10.33 -25.32 9.51
N ASN A 251 9.67 -25.53 10.65
CA ASN A 251 10.29 -25.40 11.98
C ASN A 251 11.01 -26.69 12.40
N GLU A 252 11.86 -27.23 11.52
CA GLU A 252 12.66 -28.43 11.78
C GLU A 252 13.80 -28.14 12.76
N GLY A 253 13.50 -28.28 14.05
CA GLY A 253 14.44 -28.73 15.06
C GLY A 253 15.59 -27.79 15.42
N LYS A 254 15.31 -26.80 16.28
CA LYS A 254 15.93 -26.72 17.64
C LYS A 254 15.45 -25.52 18.43
N GLU A 255 15.09 -25.75 19.69
CA GLU A 255 14.68 -24.69 20.61
C GLU A 255 15.81 -23.72 20.92
N LYS A 256 15.66 -22.48 20.44
CA LYS A 256 16.04 -21.28 21.19
C LYS A 256 14.90 -20.29 21.06
N GLN A 257 14.36 -19.83 22.20
CA GLN A 257 13.31 -18.80 22.25
C GLN A 257 13.85 -17.43 21.80
N ARG A 258 14.12 -17.30 20.50
CA ARG A 258 14.09 -16.01 19.83
C ARG A 258 12.63 -15.59 19.79
N GLN A 259 12.27 -14.57 20.59
CA GLN A 259 11.00 -13.88 20.40
C GLN A 259 10.88 -13.50 18.92
N GLU A 260 9.81 -13.92 18.26
CA GLU A 260 9.58 -13.60 16.86
C GLU A 260 9.58 -12.08 16.68
N PRO A 261 10.20 -11.54 15.62
CA PRO A 261 10.24 -10.11 15.41
C PRO A 261 8.83 -9.59 15.19
N GLN A 262 8.31 -8.78 16.10
CA GLN A 262 6.99 -8.17 15.95
C GLN A 262 6.91 -7.46 14.60
N MET A 263 6.02 -7.93 13.73
CA MET A 263 5.84 -7.38 12.40
C MET A 263 4.76 -6.30 12.40
N ILE A 264 4.89 -5.35 11.49
CA ILE A 264 3.95 -4.26 11.26
C ILE A 264 3.63 -4.27 9.76
N ALA A 265 2.36 -4.44 9.43
CA ALA A 265 1.87 -4.26 8.06
C ALA A 265 1.65 -2.77 7.79
N PHE A 266 2.14 -2.30 6.65
CA PHE A 266 1.83 -1.00 6.06
C PHE A 266 1.02 -1.28 4.80
N THR A 267 -0.26 -0.93 4.78
CA THR A 267 -1.13 -1.07 3.61
C THR A 267 -1.45 0.32 3.08
N ILE A 268 -1.04 0.62 1.86
CA ILE A 268 -1.16 1.94 1.26
C ILE A 268 -1.98 1.82 -0.02
N CYS A 269 -3.02 2.65 -0.15
CA CYS A 269 -3.82 2.77 -1.37
C CYS A 269 -3.73 4.21 -1.90
N ASN A 270 -3.44 4.32 -3.19
CA ASN A 270 -3.45 5.55 -3.96
C ASN A 270 -4.71 5.58 -4.84
N TYR A 271 -5.37 6.74 -4.92
CA TYR A 271 -6.71 6.93 -5.47
C TYR A 271 -6.69 8.01 -6.57
N GLY A 272 -7.32 7.72 -7.71
CA GLY A 272 -7.29 8.56 -8.91
C GLY A 272 -8.68 8.76 -9.58
N PRO A 273 -9.01 9.98 -10.02
CA PRO A 273 -8.42 11.26 -9.61
C PRO A 273 -8.53 11.49 -8.09
N ALA A 274 -7.81 12.47 -7.57
CA ALA A 274 -7.88 12.84 -6.15
C ALA A 274 -9.25 13.40 -5.77
N GLY A 275 -9.81 12.88 -4.67
CA GLY A 275 -10.94 13.47 -3.95
C GLY A 275 -10.50 14.36 -2.80
N ASN A 276 -11.35 14.47 -1.77
CA ASN A 276 -11.14 15.30 -0.56
C ASN A 276 -10.89 16.78 -0.87
N ILE A 277 -11.60 17.30 -1.88
CA ILE A 277 -11.55 18.71 -2.28
C ILE A 277 -12.49 19.50 -1.36
N ASP A 278 -11.95 20.49 -0.65
CA ASP A 278 -12.70 21.29 0.32
C ASP A 278 -13.84 22.08 -0.37
N GLY A 279 -15.03 22.05 0.22
CA GLY A 279 -16.26 22.66 -0.34
C GLY A 279 -16.97 21.84 -1.44
N PHE A 280 -16.39 20.73 -1.91
CA PHE A 280 -17.03 19.85 -2.90
C PHE A 280 -17.74 18.66 -2.25
N PRO A 281 -18.79 18.10 -2.87
CA PRO A 281 -19.44 16.90 -2.37
C PRO A 281 -18.53 15.66 -2.51
N ILE A 282 -18.60 14.75 -1.53
CA ILE A 282 -17.94 13.43 -1.61
C ILE A 282 -18.61 12.61 -2.72
N TYR A 283 -19.94 12.64 -2.77
CA TYR A 283 -20.76 12.10 -3.83
C TYR A 283 -22.06 12.91 -3.89
N GLU A 284 -22.74 12.87 -5.04
CA GLU A 284 -24.07 13.47 -5.13
C GLU A 284 -25.07 12.52 -4.48
N ALA A 285 -25.80 12.99 -3.47
CA ALA A 285 -26.83 12.19 -2.83
C ALA A 285 -28.14 12.24 -3.62
N GLY A 286 -28.77 11.08 -3.82
CA GLY A 286 -29.96 10.93 -4.65
C GLY A 286 -30.28 9.47 -4.94
N GLU A 287 -31.26 9.21 -5.81
CA GLU A 287 -31.61 7.86 -6.22
C GLU A 287 -30.42 7.17 -6.90
N THR A 288 -30.20 5.89 -6.59
CA THR A 288 -29.11 5.06 -7.14
C THR A 288 -28.99 5.22 -8.66
N CYS A 289 -27.79 5.49 -9.16
CA CYS A 289 -27.49 5.71 -10.59
C CYS A 289 -28.21 6.88 -11.31
N SER A 290 -29.07 7.66 -10.63
CA SER A 290 -29.88 8.71 -11.29
C SER A 290 -29.07 9.84 -11.94
N ASN A 291 -27.78 9.98 -11.61
CA ASN A 291 -26.84 10.87 -12.30
C ASN A 291 -25.50 10.17 -12.61
N CYS A 292 -25.56 8.96 -13.19
CA CYS A 292 -24.34 8.28 -13.62
C CYS A 292 -23.56 9.11 -14.67
N PRO A 293 -22.26 9.39 -14.45
CA PRO A 293 -21.48 10.26 -15.34
C PRO A 293 -21.39 9.78 -16.79
N LEU A 294 -21.23 10.73 -17.73
CA LEU A 294 -21.06 10.45 -19.16
C LEU A 294 -19.96 9.39 -19.42
N GLY A 295 -20.25 8.46 -20.33
CA GLY A 295 -19.40 7.31 -20.65
C GLY A 295 -19.55 6.11 -19.72
N THR A 296 -20.40 6.19 -18.69
CA THR A 296 -20.71 5.06 -17.79
C THR A 296 -22.14 4.54 -17.98
N ARG A 297 -22.45 3.38 -17.38
CA ARG A 297 -23.79 2.78 -17.28
C ARG A 297 -24.05 2.37 -15.84
N CYS A 298 -25.32 2.31 -15.45
CA CYS A 298 -25.70 1.76 -14.14
C CYS A 298 -25.45 0.25 -14.09
N GLY A 299 -24.57 -0.17 -13.19
CA GLY A 299 -24.30 -1.56 -12.87
C GLY A 299 -23.49 -2.35 -13.90
N ASP A 300 -22.96 -3.47 -13.44
CA ASP A 300 -22.44 -4.57 -14.24
C ASP A 300 -22.75 -5.93 -13.57
N GLN A 301 -22.15 -7.02 -14.05
CA GLN A 301 -22.36 -8.37 -13.51
C GLN A 301 -21.91 -8.55 -12.04
N THR A 302 -21.16 -7.60 -11.47
CA THR A 302 -20.54 -7.72 -10.14
C THR A 302 -21.09 -6.74 -9.11
N HIS A 303 -21.49 -5.53 -9.54
CA HIS A 303 -21.98 -4.45 -8.69
C HIS A 303 -23.11 -3.74 -9.43
N ARG A 304 -24.27 -3.55 -8.80
CA ARG A 304 -25.51 -3.13 -9.50
C ARG A 304 -25.84 -1.64 -9.37
N ALA A 305 -25.24 -0.98 -8.38
CA ALA A 305 -25.52 0.41 -8.01
C ALA A 305 -24.39 1.37 -8.41
N LEU A 306 -23.31 0.84 -9.00
CA LEU A 306 -22.14 1.61 -9.42
C LEU A 306 -22.21 1.99 -10.90
N CYS A 307 -21.79 3.22 -11.20
CA CYS A 307 -21.62 3.71 -12.55
C CYS A 307 -20.33 3.13 -13.17
N ALA A 308 -20.47 2.11 -14.01
CA ALA A 308 -19.39 1.32 -14.60
C ALA A 308 -19.08 1.74 -16.05
N VAL A 309 -17.82 1.62 -16.48
CA VAL A 309 -17.42 1.80 -17.90
C VAL A 309 -17.58 0.51 -18.69
N ILE A 310 -17.77 0.63 -20.02
CA ILE A 310 -17.94 -0.52 -20.93
C ILE A 310 -16.57 -1.15 -21.21
N GLY A 311 -16.21 -2.14 -20.40
CA GLY A 311 -14.85 -2.70 -20.36
C GLY A 311 -13.90 -1.81 -19.55
N ASP A 312 -12.90 -2.41 -18.90
CA ASP A 312 -11.81 -1.63 -18.30
C ASP A 312 -10.76 -1.36 -19.38
N PRO A 313 -10.48 -0.10 -19.76
CA PRO A 313 -9.51 0.20 -20.82
C PRO A 313 -8.06 -0.18 -20.48
N ASP A 314 -7.75 -0.53 -19.23
CA ASP A 314 -6.45 -1.05 -18.82
C ASP A 314 -6.43 -2.59 -18.63
N LEU A 315 -7.57 -3.29 -18.73
CA LEU A 315 -7.61 -4.73 -18.96
C LEU A 315 -7.52 -5.01 -20.46
N ARG A 316 -6.30 -5.10 -20.97
CA ARG A 316 -6.04 -5.65 -22.31
C ARG A 316 -6.05 -7.16 -22.24
N GLU A 317 -6.95 -7.76 -23.01
CA GLU A 317 -6.95 -9.19 -23.37
C GLU A 317 -5.70 -9.55 -24.20
#